data_AF-A0A968HLN6-F1
#
_entry.id   AF-A0A968HLN6-F1
#
_cell.length_a   1.000
_cell.length_b   1.000
_cell.length_c   1.000
_cell.angle_alpha   90.00
_cell.angle_beta   90.00
_cell.angle_gamma   90.00
#
_symmetry.space_group_name_H-M   'P 1'
#
loop_
_entity.id
_entity.type
_entity.pdbx_description
1 polymer ?
#
loop_
_entity_poly.entity_id
_entity_poly.type
_entity_poly.pdbx_seq_one_letter_code
_entity_poly.pdbx_strand_id
1 'polypeptide(L)'
;MQTCRQILCFRANWRESADFDDSRVPDWLEVRSDWQGYTISTVPWVADVARIMGTLSADDTLEGWIEHLNSLGLRGIVPVDCEELWEDRRFG
;
A
#
# COMPACT_ATOMS: atom_id res chain seq x y z
N MET A 1 20.76 -5.16 15.39
CA MET A 1 19.32 -5.20 15.11
C MET A 1 19.05 -4.19 14.01
N GLN A 2 18.93 -4.67 12.77
CA GLN A 2 18.62 -3.83 11.60
C GLN A 2 17.10 -3.79 11.45
N THR A 3 16.47 -2.69 11.87
CA THR A 3 15.11 -2.34 11.43
C THR A 3 15.21 -1.73 10.02
N CYS A 4 15.53 -2.56 9.02
CA CYS A 4 15.39 -2.13 7.64
C CYS A 4 13.90 -2.01 7.33
N ARG A 5 13.42 -0.75 7.30
CA ARG A 5 12.27 -0.25 6.55
C ARG A 5 11.74 -1.27 5.52
N GLN A 6 10.83 -2.15 5.92
CA GLN A 6 10.18 -3.03 4.96
C GLN A 6 9.15 -2.19 4.21
N ILE A 7 9.49 -1.82 2.97
CA ILE A 7 8.50 -1.37 2.00
C ILE A 7 7.61 -2.59 1.76
N LEU A 8 6.37 -2.52 2.25
CA LEU A 8 5.38 -3.55 2.01
C LEU A 8 4.57 -3.16 0.78
N CYS A 9 4.43 -4.11 -0.12
CA CYS A 9 3.64 -3.96 -1.32
C CYS A 9 2.47 -4.93 -1.29
N PHE A 10 1.33 -4.48 -1.81
CA PHE A 10 0.09 -5.23 -1.78
C PHE A 10 -0.63 -5.16 -3.12
N ARG A 11 -1.49 -6.15 -3.32
CA ARG A 11 -2.57 -6.08 -4.29
C ARG A 11 -3.91 -6.18 -3.62
N ALA A 12 -4.90 -5.47 -4.15
CA ALA A 12 -6.29 -5.58 -3.76
C ALA A 12 -7.18 -5.84 -4.98
N ASN A 13 -8.29 -6.53 -4.76
CA ASN A 13 -9.20 -6.92 -5.83
C ASN A 13 -10.15 -5.76 -6.17
N TRP A 14 -10.17 -5.35 -7.44
CA TRP A 14 -11.01 -4.24 -7.90
C TRP A 14 -12.51 -4.48 -7.74
N ARG A 15 -12.97 -5.74 -7.91
CA ARG A 15 -14.39 -6.09 -7.81
C ARG A 15 -14.88 -6.09 -6.37
N GLU A 16 -14.02 -6.48 -5.44
CA GLU A 16 -14.36 -6.53 -4.01
C GLU A 16 -14.18 -5.17 -3.33
N SER A 17 -13.37 -4.28 -3.91
CA SER A 17 -13.07 -2.94 -3.39
C SER A 17 -14.04 -1.89 -3.93
N ALA A 18 -15.35 -2.21 -4.01
CA ALA A 18 -16.36 -1.32 -4.57
C ALA A 18 -16.55 -0.02 -3.76
N ASP A 19 -16.20 -0.05 -2.48
CA ASP A 19 -16.27 1.08 -1.54
C ASP A 19 -14.92 1.81 -1.40
N PHE A 20 -13.93 1.50 -2.25
CA PHE A 20 -12.63 2.17 -2.20
C PHE A 20 -12.77 3.64 -2.58
N ASP A 21 -12.30 4.50 -1.68
CA ASP A 21 -12.29 5.95 -1.86
C ASP A 21 -10.86 6.47 -1.98
N ASP A 22 -10.43 6.69 -3.22
CA ASP A 22 -9.10 7.17 -3.56
C ASP A 22 -8.80 8.56 -2.95
N SER A 23 -9.83 9.37 -2.70
CA SER A 23 -9.65 10.70 -2.08
C SER A 23 -9.19 10.65 -0.62
N ARG A 24 -9.27 9.47 0.00
CA ARG A 24 -8.86 9.23 1.39
C ARG A 24 -7.48 8.57 1.49
N VAL A 25 -6.84 8.28 0.37
CA VAL A 25 -5.49 7.71 0.33
C VAL A 25 -4.50 8.77 0.82
N PRO A 26 -3.70 8.49 1.86
CA PRO A 26 -2.72 9.43 2.36
C PRO A 26 -1.51 9.54 1.42
N ASP A 27 -0.86 10.70 1.38
CA ASP A 27 0.27 10.98 0.46
C ASP A 27 1.46 10.01 0.56
N TRP A 28 1.60 9.32 1.69
CA TRP A 28 2.65 8.31 1.90
C TRP A 28 2.30 6.93 1.31
N LEU A 29 1.08 6.75 0.83
CA LEU A 29 0.57 5.54 0.22
C LEU A 29 0.28 5.82 -1.26
N GLU A 30 0.86 5.01 -2.13
CA GLU A 30 0.57 5.05 -3.55
C GLU A 30 -0.38 3.90 -3.88
N VAL A 31 -1.54 4.22 -4.44
CA VAL A 31 -2.48 3.24 -5.00
C VAL A 31 -2.56 3.49 -6.50
N ARG A 32 -2.39 2.42 -7.29
CA ARG A 32 -2.56 2.44 -8.74
C ARG A 32 -3.51 1.34 -9.15
N SER A 33 -4.15 1.47 -10.30
CA SER A 33 -4.97 0.43 -10.88
C SER A 33 -4.32 -0.14 -12.14
N ASP A 34 -4.26 -1.45 -12.26
CA ASP A 34 -3.89 -2.18 -13.46
C ASP A 34 -4.94 -3.26 -13.78
N TRP A 35 -4.66 -4.11 -14.78
CA TRP A 35 -5.59 -5.16 -15.21
C TRP A 35 -5.74 -6.30 -14.18
N GLN A 36 -4.84 -6.41 -13.19
CA GLN A 36 -4.86 -7.39 -12.11
C GLN A 36 -5.56 -6.87 -10.85
N GLY A 37 -5.71 -5.55 -10.70
CA GLY A 37 -6.45 -4.93 -9.61
C GLY A 37 -5.82 -3.61 -9.15
N TYR A 38 -5.90 -3.35 -7.85
CA TYR A 38 -5.18 -2.24 -7.25
C TYR A 38 -3.81 -2.70 -6.79
N THR A 39 -2.78 -2.00 -7.23
CA THR A 39 -1.40 -2.14 -6.77
C THR A 39 -1.14 -1.05 -5.73
N ILE A 40 -0.69 -1.45 -4.54
CA ILE A 40 -0.48 -0.56 -3.41
C ILE A 40 0.97 -0.66 -2.95
N SER A 41 1.64 0.48 -2.77
CA SER A 41 3.00 0.53 -2.25
C SER A 41 3.24 1.78 -1.41
N THR A 42 4.19 1.73 -0.48
CA THR A 42 4.57 2.92 0.29
C THR A 42 5.50 3.81 -0.51
N VAL A 43 5.31 5.13 -0.42
CA VAL A 43 6.23 6.11 -0.97
C VAL A 43 7.33 6.35 0.07
N PRO A 44 8.56 5.84 -0.10
CA PRO A 44 9.49 5.70 1.02
C PRO A 44 9.86 7.04 1.67
N TRP A 45 10.04 8.10 0.87
CA TRP A 45 10.41 9.41 1.38
C TRP A 45 9.28 10.11 2.14
N VAL A 46 8.01 9.87 1.79
CA VAL A 46 6.87 10.46 2.50
C VAL A 46 6.52 9.61 3.72
N ALA A 47 6.61 8.28 3.62
CA ALA A 47 6.38 7.37 4.74
C ALA A 47 7.36 7.59 5.89
N ASP A 48 8.63 7.88 5.58
CA ASP A 48 9.63 8.27 6.59
C ASP A 48 9.22 9.54 7.34
N VAL A 49 8.74 10.57 6.64
CA VAL A 49 8.24 11.81 7.24
C VAL A 49 6.99 11.52 8.08
N ALA A 50 6.03 10.77 7.54
CA ALA A 50 4.80 10.41 8.25
C ALA A 50 5.07 9.63 9.55
N ARG A 51 6.08 8.75 9.54
CA ARG A 51 6.51 8.02 10.75
C ARG A 51 7.14 8.97 11.78
N ILE A 52 8.01 9.89 11.36
CA ILE A 52 8.61 10.89 12.25
C ILE A 52 7.52 11.79 12.87
N MET A 53 6.51 12.15 12.07
CA MET A 53 5.40 13.00 12.49
C MET A 53 4.33 12.25 13.30
N GLY A 54 4.43 10.91 13.43
CA GLY A 54 3.44 10.09 14.12
C GLY A 54 2.08 10.01 13.41
N THR A 55 2.04 10.33 12.10
CA THR A 55 0.82 10.34 11.28
C THR A 55 0.67 9.06 10.45
N LEU A 56 1.61 8.13 10.54
CA LEU A 56 1.50 6.80 9.92
C LEU A 56 0.55 5.95 10.78
N SER A 57 -0.69 5.77 10.32
CA SER A 57 -1.73 5.03 11.06
C SER A 57 -1.66 3.51 10.88
N ALA A 58 -0.78 2.99 10.02
CA ALA A 58 -0.53 1.57 9.89
C ALA A 58 0.53 1.15 10.90
N ASP A 59 0.25 0.12 11.70
CA ASP A 59 1.29 -0.53 12.49
C ASP A 59 2.34 -1.15 11.56
N ASP A 60 3.59 -1.24 12.02
CA ASP A 60 4.72 -1.82 11.26
C ASP A 60 4.61 -3.36 11.10
N THR A 61 3.40 -3.91 11.12
CA THR A 61 3.06 -5.32 10.97
C THR A 61 2.19 -5.54 9.73
N LEU A 62 2.33 -6.71 9.08
CA LEU A 62 1.52 -7.04 7.91
C LEU A 62 0.01 -6.92 8.19
N GLU A 63 -0.44 -7.36 9.36
CA GLU A 63 -1.86 -7.28 9.76
C GLU A 63 -2.32 -5.83 9.91
N GLY A 64 -1.53 -4.96 10.56
CA GLY A 64 -1.87 -3.55 10.72
C GLY A 64 -1.97 -2.82 9.37
N TRP A 65 -1.12 -3.18 8.41
CA TRP A 65 -1.23 -2.69 7.03
C TRP A 65 -2.51 -3.16 6.36
N ILE A 66 -2.86 -4.44 6.46
CA ILE A 66 -4.08 -4.98 5.87
C ILE A 66 -5.32 -4.33 6.50
N GLU A 67 -5.34 -4.12 7.81
CA GLU A 67 -6.43 -3.40 8.50
C GLU A 67 -6.54 -1.95 8.04
N HIS A 68 -5.43 -1.24 7.91
CA HIS A 68 -5.42 0.13 7.39
C HIS A 68 -6.00 0.20 5.97
N LEU A 69 -5.53 -0.67 5.06
CA LEU A 69 -6.02 -0.72 3.69
C LEU A 69 -7.50 -1.11 3.63
N ASN A 70 -7.95 -2.02 4.50
CA ASN A 70 -9.36 -2.33 4.63
C ASN A 70 -10.19 -1.13 5.08
N SER A 71 -9.66 -0.26 5.94
CA SER A 71 -10.35 0.97 6.37
C SER A 71 -10.54 1.99 5.24
N LEU A 72 -9.71 1.92 4.20
CA LEU A 72 -9.83 2.72 2.97
C LEU A 72 -10.85 2.14 1.98
N GLY A 73 -11.41 0.96 2.26
CA GLY A 73 -12.36 0.26 1.39
C GLY A 73 -11.72 -0.74 0.44
N LEU A 74 -10.41 -0.97 0.53
CA LEU A 74 -9.74 -2.03 -0.24
C LEU A 74 -10.08 -3.41 0.35
N ARG A 75 -10.21 -4.42 -0.52
CA ARG A 75 -10.57 -5.80 -0.15
C ARG A 75 -9.76 -6.82 -0.95
N GLY A 76 -9.72 -8.06 -0.47
CA GLY A 76 -8.91 -9.12 -1.08
C GLY A 76 -7.42 -8.81 -1.08
N ILE A 77 -6.94 -8.16 -0.01
CA ILE A 77 -5.57 -7.65 0.10
C ILE A 77 -4.60 -8.81 0.28
N VAL A 78 -3.61 -8.91 -0.61
CA VAL A 78 -2.52 -9.89 -0.53
C VAL A 78 -1.17 -9.19 -0.60
N PRO A 79 -0.19 -9.58 0.24
CA PRO A 79 1.17 -9.09 0.09
C PRO A 79 1.77 -9.64 -1.21
N VAL A 80 2.54 -8.82 -1.90
CA VAL A 80 3.26 -9.19 -3.12
C VAL A 80 4.70 -8.70 -3.04
N ASP A 81 5.57 -9.26 -3.89
CA ASP A 81 6.92 -8.71 -4.01
C ASP A 81 6.87 -7.32 -4.65
N CYS A 82 7.61 -6.38 -4.06
CA CYS A 82 7.73 -5.02 -4.61
C CYS A 82 8.50 -5.02 -5.94
N GLU A 83 9.43 -5.97 -6.15
CA GLU A 83 10.15 -6.08 -7.42
C GLU A 83 9.19 -6.42 -8.57
N GLU A 84 8.27 -7.36 -8.37
CA GLU A 84 7.25 -7.73 -9.37
C GLU A 84 6.38 -6.54 -9.80
N LEU A 85 6.01 -5.66 -8.84
CA LEU A 85 5.23 -4.47 -9.14
C LEU A 85 6.02 -3.38 -9.88
N TRP A 86 7.31 -3.27 -9.60
CA TRP A 86 8.17 -2.26 -10.23
C TRP A 86 8.70 -2.69 -11.59
N GLU A 87 8.77 -4.00 -11.87
CA GLU A 87 9.06 -4.50 -13.21
C GLU A 87 7.91 -4.23 -14.18
N ASP A 88 6.65 -4.36 -13.73
CA ASP A 88 5.47 -3.91 -14.51
C ASP A 88 5.55 -2.41 -14.87
N ARG A 89 6.19 -1.59 -14.01
CA ARG A 89 6.40 -0.15 -14.26
C ARG A 89 7.39 0.13 -15.40
N ARG A 90 8.28 -0.81 -15.74
CA ARG A 90 9.36 -0.58 -16.72
C ARG A 90 8.92 -0.78 -18.17
N PHE A 91 7.75 -1.36 -18.40
CA PHE A 91 7.24 -1.71 -19.73
C PHE A 91 5.88 -1.08 -20.07
N GLY A 92 5.34 -0.20 -19.22
CA GLY A 92 4.08 0.52 -19.41
C GLY A 92 4.26 1.99 -19.79
#